data_AF-A0A967BNK1-F1
#
_entry.id   AF-A0A967BNK1-F1
#
_cell.length_a   1.000
_cell.length_b   1.000
_cell.length_c   1.000
_cell.angle_alpha   90.00
_cell.angle_beta   90.00
_cell.angle_gamma   90.00
#
_symmetry.space_group_name_H-M   'P 1'
#
loop_
_entity.id
_entity.type
_entity.pdbx_description
1 polymer ?
#
loop_
_entity_poly.entity_id
_entity_poly.type
_entity_poly.pdbx_seq_one_letter_code
_entity_poly.pdbx_strand_id
1 'polypeptide(L)'
;MATKENEKELAEKVVHMSKPALQEYSKEKRGKVTTGWQVELDEKMMFMFLKLKKKLGKNLSNKECLRKILEHAQSEAKCACPKAVPSKAELHKMQEKPKPQRQAQKTTKIPTATAGSSTGEKPASTEPAKVNRYISVQQKRNLSEQCSHQNCHRPAEVIHHPNRFSQNPNHENLKPLCKQHHEFAHNGITEPMQYADYQYRKHRQAALL
;
A
#
# COMPACT_ATOMS: atom_id res chain seq x y z
N MET A 1 41.57 11.73 -3.17
CA MET A 1 42.47 12.90 -3.33
C MET A 1 42.01 13.96 -2.34
N ALA A 2 42.93 14.71 -1.73
CA ALA A 2 42.55 15.78 -0.79
C ALA A 2 41.83 16.89 -1.55
N THR A 3 40.62 17.24 -1.11
CA THR A 3 39.87 18.41 -1.56
C THR A 3 40.06 19.53 -0.55
N LYS A 4 39.88 20.80 -0.94
CA LYS A 4 40.06 21.96 -0.05
C LYS A 4 39.22 21.89 1.24
N GLU A 5 38.12 21.15 1.21
CA GLU A 5 37.22 20.93 2.35
C GLU A 5 37.73 19.84 3.32
N ASN A 6 38.50 18.87 2.82
CA ASN A 6 38.98 17.71 3.60
C ASN A 6 40.43 17.89 4.09
N GLU A 7 41.13 18.92 3.62
CA GLU A 7 42.56 19.14 3.91
C GLU A 7 42.83 19.45 5.38
N LYS A 8 42.00 20.29 6.01
CA LYS A 8 42.14 20.62 7.45
C LYS A 8 41.91 19.42 8.35
N GLU A 9 40.88 18.62 8.07
CA GLU A 9 40.57 17.40 8.85
C GLU A 9 41.68 16.35 8.71
N LEU A 10 42.26 16.22 7.51
CA LEU A 10 43.40 15.31 7.29
C LEU A 10 44.66 15.80 7.99
N ALA A 11 44.94 17.11 7.99
CA ALA A 11 46.10 17.68 8.65
C ALA A 11 46.05 17.46 10.17
N GLU A 12 44.91 17.72 10.81
CA GLU A 12 44.74 17.47 12.25
C GLU A 12 44.93 15.99 12.59
N LYS A 13 44.38 15.08 11.79
CA LYS A 13 44.52 13.63 12.03
C LYS A 13 45.95 13.14 11.83
N VAL A 14 46.70 13.71 10.90
CA VAL A 14 48.12 13.36 10.70
C VAL A 14 48.98 13.78 11.90
N VAL A 15 48.63 14.88 12.58
CA VAL A 15 49.33 15.34 13.78
C VAL A 15 49.01 14.46 14.99
N HIS A 16 47.76 14.03 15.13
CA HIS A 16 47.29 13.35 16.34
C HIS A 16 47.30 11.81 16.27
N MET A 17 47.46 11.22 15.09
CA MET A 17 47.44 9.76 14.92
C MET A 17 48.83 9.20 14.63
N SER A 18 49.11 8.02 15.19
CA SER A 18 50.33 7.27 14.87
C SER A 18 50.30 6.77 13.41
N LYS A 19 51.48 6.58 12.81
CA LYS A 19 51.62 6.03 11.44
C LYS A 19 50.78 4.77 11.17
N PRO A 20 50.73 3.75 12.05
CA PRO A 20 49.87 2.60 11.84
C PRO A 20 48.37 2.97 11.89
N ALA A 21 47.97 3.87 12.80
CA ALA A 21 46.57 4.32 12.91
C ALA A 21 46.12 5.13 11.68
N LEU A 22 47.01 5.93 11.08
CA LEU A 22 46.74 6.62 9.81
C LEU A 22 46.54 5.64 8.65
N GLN A 23 47.30 4.54 8.63
CA GLN A 23 47.17 3.51 7.61
C GLN A 23 45.83 2.77 7.73
N GLU A 24 45.36 2.47 8.95
CA GLU A 24 44.02 1.92 9.20
C GLU A 24 42.92 2.93 8.85
N TYR A 25 43.05 4.18 9.24
CA TYR A 25 42.10 5.24 8.89
C TYR A 25 41.99 5.42 7.37
N SER A 26 43.10 5.35 6.64
CA SER A 26 43.09 5.40 5.17
C SER A 26 42.40 4.19 4.57
N LYS A 27 42.62 2.98 5.12
CA LYS A 27 41.92 1.76 4.70
C LYS A 27 40.42 1.87 4.99
N GLU A 28 40.02 2.40 6.15
CA GLU A 28 38.62 2.59 6.51
C GLU A 28 37.93 3.61 5.59
N LYS A 29 38.54 4.79 5.37
CA LYS A 29 38.00 5.81 4.46
C LYS A 29 37.94 5.35 3.01
N ARG A 30 38.87 4.49 2.57
CA ARG A 30 38.82 3.85 1.24
C ARG A 30 37.77 2.74 1.17
N GLY A 31 37.59 1.96 2.24
CA GLY A 31 36.59 0.88 2.34
C GLY A 31 35.15 1.37 2.53
N LYS A 32 34.95 2.60 3.02
CA LYS A 32 33.62 3.21 3.22
C LYS A 32 33.02 3.87 1.98
N VAL A 33 33.67 3.81 0.82
CA VAL A 33 33.11 4.33 -0.46
C VAL A 33 32.72 3.19 -1.39
N THR A 34 32.01 2.21 -0.85
CA THR A 34 31.02 1.47 -1.63
C THR A 34 29.70 1.58 -0.89
N THR A 35 29.09 2.76 -0.93
CA THR A 35 27.63 2.83 -0.92
C THR A 35 27.16 2.19 -2.21
N GLY A 36 27.25 0.86 -2.28
CA GLY A 36 26.62 0.05 -3.30
C GLY A 36 25.12 0.22 -3.09
N TRP A 37 24.55 1.28 -3.67
CA TRP A 37 23.11 1.42 -3.78
C TRP A 37 22.64 0.34 -4.74
N GLN A 38 22.29 -0.82 -4.17
CA GLN A 38 21.57 -1.85 -4.88
C GLN A 38 20.11 -1.42 -4.92
N VAL A 39 19.66 -1.03 -6.10
CA VAL A 39 18.24 -0.81 -6.36
C VAL A 39 17.66 -2.16 -6.73
N GLU A 40 16.98 -2.79 -5.78
CA GLU A 40 16.19 -3.99 -6.04
C GLU A 40 14.92 -3.58 -6.78
N LEU A 41 14.70 -4.18 -7.95
CA LEU A 41 13.54 -3.91 -8.78
C LEU A 41 12.57 -5.09 -8.66
N ASP A 42 11.34 -4.82 -8.25
CA ASP A 42 10.27 -5.82 -8.25
C ASP A 42 10.10 -6.45 -9.64
N GLU A 43 9.56 -7.68 -9.70
CA GLU A 43 9.33 -8.41 -10.96
C GLU A 43 8.58 -7.57 -12.01
N LYS A 44 7.60 -6.78 -11.58
CA LYS A 44 6.83 -5.88 -12.44
C LYS A 44 7.69 -4.72 -12.98
N MET A 45 8.56 -4.15 -12.15
CA MET A 45 9.47 -3.06 -12.53
C MET A 45 10.58 -3.57 -13.47
N MET A 46 11.10 -4.77 -13.21
CA MET A 46 12.05 -5.46 -14.09
C MET A 46 11.44 -5.70 -15.48
N PHE A 47 10.20 -6.18 -15.54
CA PHE A 47 9.49 -6.37 -16.80
C PHE A 47 9.31 -5.07 -17.58
N MET A 48 8.93 -3.97 -16.90
CA MET A 48 8.84 -2.65 -17.53
C MET A 48 10.20 -2.18 -18.04
N PHE A 49 11.27 -2.39 -17.28
CA PHE A 49 12.62 -2.05 -17.69
C PHE A 49 13.06 -2.81 -18.95
N LEU A 50 12.80 -4.13 -19.02
CA LEU A 50 13.11 -4.94 -20.20
C LEU A 50 12.28 -4.51 -21.43
N LYS A 51 11.02 -4.11 -21.22
CA LYS A 51 10.16 -3.58 -22.29
C LYS A 51 10.68 -2.24 -22.82
N LEU A 52 11.13 -1.35 -21.94
CA LEU A 52 11.76 -0.07 -22.31
C LEU A 52 13.08 -0.30 -23.04
N LYS A 53 13.90 -1.24 -22.57
CA LYS A 53 15.15 -1.65 -23.23
C LYS A 53 14.91 -2.10 -24.66
N LYS A 54 13.90 -2.95 -24.89
CA LYS A 54 13.51 -3.41 -26.24
C LYS A 54 13.10 -2.25 -27.16
N LYS A 55 12.48 -1.20 -26.62
CA LYS A 55 12.09 0.02 -27.37
C LYS A 55 13.28 0.93 -27.68
N LEU A 56 14.24 1.06 -26.76
CA LEU A 56 15.40 1.94 -26.91
C LEU A 56 16.52 1.35 -27.79
N GLY A 57 16.59 0.02 -27.92
CA GLY A 57 17.51 -0.66 -28.81
C GLY A 57 17.82 -2.09 -28.36
N LYS A 58 17.93 -3.02 -29.31
CA LYS A 58 17.98 -4.47 -29.04
C LYS A 58 19.23 -4.93 -28.26
N ASN A 59 20.31 -4.14 -28.19
CA ASN A 59 21.59 -4.55 -27.60
C ASN A 59 22.22 -3.54 -26.63
N LEU A 60 21.42 -2.70 -25.97
CA LEU A 60 21.96 -1.76 -24.96
C LEU A 60 22.35 -2.51 -23.67
N SER A 61 23.43 -2.09 -23.01
CA SER A 61 23.70 -2.55 -21.65
C SER A 61 22.65 -1.99 -20.68
N ASN A 62 22.37 -2.67 -19.55
CA ASN A 62 21.42 -2.18 -18.55
C ASN A 62 21.82 -0.77 -18.04
N LYS A 63 23.12 -0.53 -17.91
CA LYS A 63 23.67 0.77 -17.49
C LYS A 63 23.41 1.87 -18.52
N GLU A 64 23.50 1.55 -19.81
CA GLU A 64 23.25 2.52 -20.89
C GLU A 64 21.77 2.80 -21.08
N CYS A 65 20.92 1.77 -20.95
CA CYS A 65 19.47 1.93 -20.94
C CYS A 65 19.04 2.90 -19.84
N LEU A 66 19.54 2.70 -18.61
CA LEU A 66 19.23 3.57 -17.49
C LEU A 66 19.73 5.01 -17.71
N ARG A 67 20.94 5.18 -18.26
CA ARG A 67 21.45 6.52 -18.62
C ARG A 67 20.53 7.24 -19.59
N LYS A 68 20.09 6.57 -20.66
CA LYS A 68 19.18 7.18 -21.65
C LYS A 68 17.83 7.55 -21.05
N ILE A 69 17.28 6.71 -20.17
CA ILE A 69 16.02 7.01 -19.47
C ILE A 69 16.17 8.28 -18.62
N LEU A 70 17.26 8.40 -17.86
CA LEU A 70 17.52 9.56 -17.01
C LEU A 70 17.79 10.83 -17.84
N GLU A 71 18.48 10.70 -18.97
CA GLU A 71 18.75 11.80 -19.90
C GLU A 71 17.46 12.32 -20.54
N HIS A 72 16.57 11.43 -20.99
CA HIS A 72 15.24 11.81 -21.45
C HIS A 72 14.45 12.53 -20.36
N ALA A 73 14.40 12.00 -19.14
CA ALA A 73 13.70 12.65 -18.03
C ALA A 73 14.25 14.04 -17.68
N GLN A 74 15.57 14.23 -17.74
CA GLN A 74 16.20 15.54 -17.54
C GLN A 74 15.95 16.51 -18.71
N SER A 75 15.87 16.00 -19.94
CA SER A 75 15.53 16.82 -21.11
C SER A 75 14.08 17.29 -21.09
N GLU A 76 13.15 16.44 -20.64
CA GLU A 76 11.74 16.79 -20.44
C GLU A 76 11.58 17.83 -19.32
N ALA A 77 12.36 17.73 -18.25
CA ALA A 77 12.38 18.71 -17.17
C ALA A 77 12.90 20.10 -17.60
N LYS A 78 13.77 20.16 -18.62
CA LYS A 78 14.33 21.43 -19.15
C LYS A 78 13.46 22.07 -20.25
N CYS A 79 12.56 21.32 -20.87
CA CYS A 79 11.62 21.82 -21.89
C CYS A 79 10.23 22.17 -21.33
N ALA A 80 10.04 22.15 -20.01
CA ALA A 80 8.88 22.79 -19.39
C ALA A 80 9.11 24.30 -19.35
N CYS A 81 8.50 25.02 -20.31
CA CYS A 81 8.31 26.47 -20.24
C CYS A 81 7.80 26.85 -18.84
N PRO A 82 8.26 27.97 -18.23
CA PRO A 82 7.76 28.43 -16.94
C PRO A 82 6.30 28.85 -17.11
N LYS A 83 5.36 27.95 -16.79
CA LYS A 83 4.00 28.38 -16.49
C LYS A 83 4.08 29.16 -15.18
N ALA A 84 3.83 30.45 -15.31
CA ALA A 84 3.75 31.42 -14.24
C ALA A 84 3.07 30.84 -13.00
N VAL A 85 3.77 30.95 -11.88
CA VAL A 85 3.22 30.76 -10.54
C VAL A 85 2.23 31.90 -10.29
N PRO A 86 0.95 31.67 -9.97
CA PRO A 86 0.16 32.68 -9.30
C PRO A 86 0.61 32.73 -7.83
N SER A 87 1.04 33.92 -7.43
CA SER A 87 1.48 34.26 -6.09
C SER A 87 0.38 34.06 -5.04
N LYS A 88 0.82 33.78 -3.81
CA LYS A 88 0.04 33.90 -2.58
C LYS A 88 -0.46 35.34 -2.42
N ALA A 89 -1.69 35.63 -2.81
CA ALA A 89 -2.55 36.68 -2.25
C ALA A 89 -3.89 36.75 -2.99
N GLU A 90 -4.79 35.80 -2.78
CA GLU A 90 -6.21 36.15 -2.67
C GLU A 90 -6.97 35.09 -1.87
N LEU A 91 -7.71 35.62 -0.93
CA LEU A 91 -8.24 35.01 0.26
C LEU A 91 -9.78 34.94 0.10
N HIS A 92 -10.39 33.85 0.57
CA HIS A 92 -11.78 33.79 1.03
C HIS A 92 -12.95 33.97 0.03
N LYS A 93 -13.56 32.83 -0.31
CA LYS A 93 -15.01 32.51 -0.37
C LYS A 93 -15.06 31.12 -1.04
N MET A 94 -15.56 30.03 -0.48
CA MET A 94 -16.81 29.84 0.22
C MET A 94 -16.64 28.66 1.20
N GLN A 95 -16.73 28.95 2.50
CA GLN A 95 -17.27 27.98 3.46
C GLN A 95 -18.79 28.10 3.36
N GLU A 96 -19.48 27.00 3.05
CA GLU A 96 -20.70 26.67 3.78
C GLU A 96 -20.99 25.16 3.65
N LYS A 97 -21.05 24.53 4.83
CA LYS A 97 -21.43 23.14 5.07
C LYS A 97 -22.91 22.92 4.69
N PRO A 98 -23.25 21.77 4.10
CA PRO A 98 -24.52 21.13 4.39
C PRO A 98 -24.34 20.15 5.56
N LYS A 99 -24.99 20.46 6.69
CA LYS A 99 -25.28 19.51 7.78
C LYS A 99 -25.97 18.26 7.20
N PRO A 100 -25.61 17.03 7.61
CA PRO A 100 -26.52 15.91 7.45
C PRO A 100 -27.70 16.09 8.42
N GLN A 101 -28.87 16.39 7.87
CA GLN A 101 -30.14 16.38 8.58
C GLN A 101 -30.44 14.96 9.07
N ARG A 102 -30.53 14.87 10.39
CA ARG A 102 -31.06 13.76 11.17
C ARG A 102 -32.54 13.61 10.84
N GLN A 103 -32.90 12.72 9.92
CA GLN A 103 -34.29 12.37 9.69
C GLN A 103 -34.72 11.34 10.73
N ALA A 104 -35.48 11.83 11.71
CA ALA A 104 -36.27 11.04 12.62
C ALA A 104 -37.36 10.31 11.83
N GLN A 105 -37.27 8.99 11.73
CA GLN A 105 -38.37 8.19 11.24
C GLN A 105 -39.36 7.94 12.38
N LYS A 106 -40.51 8.55 12.18
CA LYS A 106 -41.73 8.57 12.97
C LYS A 106 -42.32 7.17 13.04
N THR A 107 -42.50 6.69 14.26
CA THR A 107 -43.24 5.49 14.63
C THR A 107 -44.70 5.57 14.18
N THR A 108 -45.15 4.62 13.36
CA THR A 108 -46.57 4.27 13.21
C THR A 108 -46.83 3.02 14.04
N LYS A 109 -47.62 3.21 15.10
CA LYS A 109 -48.26 2.17 15.90
C LYS A 109 -49.35 1.49 15.07
N ILE A 110 -49.58 0.20 15.30
CA ILE A 110 -50.89 -0.44 15.56
C ILE A 110 -50.62 -1.92 15.96
N PRO A 111 -51.48 -2.54 16.80
CA PRO A 111 -51.07 -3.43 17.87
C PRO A 111 -51.45 -4.90 17.64
N THR A 112 -50.85 -5.82 18.40
CA THR A 112 -51.53 -7.05 18.86
C THR A 112 -50.89 -7.56 20.15
N ALA A 113 -51.74 -7.91 21.11
CA ALA A 113 -51.45 -8.52 22.42
C ALA A 113 -50.67 -9.86 22.26
N THR A 114 -50.00 -10.45 23.26
CA THR A 114 -50.49 -10.79 24.60
C THR A 114 -49.34 -11.33 25.48
N ALA A 115 -49.39 -11.01 26.78
CA ALA A 115 -48.96 -11.78 27.96
C ALA A 115 -47.50 -12.24 28.16
N GLY A 116 -46.91 -11.83 29.30
CA GLY A 116 -45.85 -12.62 29.96
C GLY A 116 -44.85 -11.89 30.86
N SER A 117 -45.25 -11.60 32.10
CA SER A 117 -44.45 -11.55 33.35
C SER A 117 -43.18 -10.71 33.49
N SER A 118 -43.27 -9.81 34.47
CA SER A 118 -42.25 -8.97 35.12
C SER A 118 -41.04 -9.71 35.69
N THR A 119 -39.85 -9.10 35.56
CA THR A 119 -38.89 -8.89 36.66
C THR A 119 -37.82 -7.87 36.24
N GLY A 120 -37.40 -7.01 37.16
CA GLY A 120 -36.82 -5.69 36.89
C GLY A 120 -35.43 -5.67 36.25
N GLU A 121 -35.26 -4.77 35.29
CA GLU A 121 -33.96 -4.49 34.67
C GLU A 121 -33.28 -3.30 35.34
N LYS A 122 -32.15 -3.61 35.97
CA LYS A 122 -31.11 -2.69 36.42
C LYS A 122 -30.49 -2.03 35.17
N PRO A 123 -30.24 -0.70 35.15
CA PRO A 123 -29.66 -0.06 33.97
C PRO A 123 -28.25 -0.62 33.73
N ALA A 124 -28.08 -1.30 32.59
CA ALA A 124 -26.79 -1.82 32.15
C ALA A 124 -25.84 -0.65 31.87
N SER A 125 -24.72 -0.64 32.59
CA SER A 125 -23.58 0.22 32.33
C SER A 125 -23.10 0.00 30.89
N THR A 126 -23.23 1.03 30.04
CA THR A 126 -22.74 1.02 28.66
C THR A 126 -21.21 1.23 28.67
N GLU A 127 -20.47 0.24 29.16
CA GLU A 127 -19.03 0.22 28.93
C GLU A 127 -18.76 -0.05 27.45
N PRO A 128 -17.82 0.68 26.80
CA PRO A 128 -17.47 0.42 25.41
C PRO A 128 -16.92 -1.00 25.31
N ALA A 129 -17.59 -1.85 24.53
CA ALA A 129 -17.19 -3.23 24.31
C ALA A 129 -15.70 -3.27 23.93
N LYS A 130 -14.90 -4.01 24.72
CA LYS A 130 -13.48 -4.18 24.44
C LYS A 130 -13.31 -4.77 23.04
N VAL A 131 -12.71 -3.97 22.16
CA VAL A 131 -12.39 -4.37 20.79
C VAL A 131 -11.36 -5.49 20.82
N ASN A 132 -11.77 -6.71 20.43
CA ASN A 132 -10.87 -7.84 20.33
C ASN A 132 -10.21 -7.85 18.95
N ARG A 133 -8.87 -7.97 18.90
CA ARG A 133 -8.10 -8.07 17.65
C ARG A 133 -8.21 -9.46 17.01
N TYR A 134 -8.60 -10.48 17.77
CA TYR A 134 -8.67 -11.86 17.31
C TYR A 134 -10.09 -12.27 16.95
N ILE A 135 -10.23 -12.97 15.83
CA ILE A 135 -11.48 -13.62 15.43
C ILE A 135 -11.65 -14.89 16.26
N SER A 136 -12.78 -15.04 16.96
CA SER A 136 -13.02 -16.19 17.81
C SER A 136 -13.16 -17.48 16.99
N VAL A 137 -12.84 -18.63 17.59
CA VAL A 137 -12.97 -19.95 16.92
C VAL A 137 -14.43 -20.23 16.54
N GLN A 138 -15.39 -19.81 17.37
CA GLN A 138 -16.82 -19.95 17.09
C GLN A 138 -17.21 -19.14 15.84
N GLN A 139 -16.76 -17.88 15.74
CA GLN A 139 -17.00 -17.06 14.56
C GLN A 139 -16.42 -17.69 13.29
N LYS A 140 -15.20 -18.24 13.36
CA LYS A 140 -14.58 -18.93 12.21
C LYS A 140 -15.39 -20.14 11.75
N ARG A 141 -15.97 -20.92 12.68
CA ARG A 141 -16.80 -22.09 12.37
C ARG A 141 -18.16 -21.75 11.77
N ASN A 142 -18.68 -20.54 12.05
CA ASN A 142 -19.96 -20.08 11.53
C ASN A 142 -19.86 -19.55 10.08
N LEU A 143 -18.65 -19.40 9.53
CA LEU A 143 -18.46 -18.97 8.15
C LEU A 143 -18.63 -20.17 7.20
N SER A 144 -19.10 -19.90 5.98
CA SER A 144 -19.20 -20.93 4.94
C SER A 144 -17.82 -21.45 4.54
N GLU A 145 -17.74 -22.76 4.27
CA GLU A 145 -16.54 -23.40 3.71
C GLU A 145 -16.28 -23.01 2.25
N GLN A 146 -17.26 -22.38 1.59
CA GLN A 146 -17.17 -21.88 0.21
C GLN A 146 -16.93 -20.38 0.17
N CYS A 147 -16.29 -19.94 -0.91
CA CYS A 147 -16.05 -18.53 -1.20
C CYS A 147 -17.36 -17.75 -1.35
N SER A 148 -17.50 -16.62 -0.64
CA SER A 148 -18.69 -15.76 -0.72
C SER A 148 -18.74 -14.83 -1.94
N HIS A 149 -17.76 -14.92 -2.86
CA HIS A 149 -17.83 -14.14 -4.10
C HIS A 149 -18.89 -14.72 -5.04
N GLN A 150 -19.63 -13.85 -5.74
CA GLN A 150 -20.69 -14.27 -6.65
C GLN A 150 -20.13 -15.23 -7.71
N ASN A 151 -20.85 -16.33 -7.98
CA ASN A 151 -20.49 -17.34 -8.98
C ASN A 151 -19.14 -18.05 -8.73
N CYS A 152 -18.63 -18.03 -7.49
CA CYS A 152 -17.41 -18.77 -7.13
C CYS A 152 -17.75 -20.04 -6.35
N HIS A 153 -17.37 -21.20 -6.88
CA HIS A 153 -17.54 -22.51 -6.21
C HIS A 153 -16.26 -23.03 -5.55
N ARG A 154 -15.22 -22.20 -5.45
CA ARG A 154 -13.95 -22.60 -4.83
C ARG A 154 -14.08 -22.60 -3.31
N PRO A 155 -13.32 -23.46 -2.61
CA PRO A 155 -13.27 -23.43 -1.16
C PRO A 155 -12.76 -22.07 -0.66
N ALA A 156 -13.25 -21.66 0.50
CA ALA A 156 -12.74 -20.50 1.21
C ALA A 156 -11.42 -20.86 1.90
N GLU A 157 -10.41 -20.04 1.66
CA GLU A 157 -9.08 -20.23 2.23
C GLU A 157 -8.72 -19.11 3.23
N VAL A 158 -9.28 -17.91 3.04
CA VAL A 158 -8.92 -16.72 3.80
C VAL A 158 -10.17 -15.97 4.24
N ILE A 159 -10.18 -15.52 5.48
CA ILE A 159 -11.24 -14.68 6.03
C ILE A 159 -10.93 -13.21 5.72
N HIS A 160 -11.85 -12.55 5.02
CA HIS A 160 -11.72 -11.17 4.60
C HIS A 160 -12.57 -10.23 5.47
N HIS A 161 -12.02 -9.08 5.84
CA HIS A 161 -12.80 -7.97 6.38
C HIS A 161 -13.18 -7.03 5.23
N PRO A 162 -14.48 -6.82 4.93
CA PRO A 162 -14.93 -5.95 3.84
C PRO A 162 -14.45 -4.50 4.00
N ASN A 163 -14.42 -4.04 5.25
CA ASN A 163 -13.79 -2.79 5.64
C ASN A 163 -12.48 -3.11 6.33
N ARG A 164 -11.46 -2.25 6.16
CA ARG A 164 -10.19 -2.44 6.86
C ARG A 164 -10.44 -2.44 8.37
N PHE A 165 -9.85 -3.40 9.08
CA PHE A 165 -10.00 -3.51 10.54
C PHE A 165 -9.58 -2.21 11.27
N SER A 166 -8.62 -1.46 10.71
CA SER A 166 -8.21 -0.16 11.24
C SER A 166 -9.31 0.91 11.18
N GLN A 167 -10.27 0.80 10.26
CA GLN A 167 -11.38 1.74 10.11
C GLN A 167 -12.60 1.31 10.92
N ASN A 168 -12.87 0.00 10.97
CA ASN A 168 -13.95 -0.57 11.76
C ASN A 168 -13.47 -1.87 12.40
N PRO A 169 -13.00 -1.82 13.66
CA PRO A 169 -12.42 -2.98 14.32
C PRO A 169 -13.53 -3.89 14.86
N ASN A 170 -14.25 -4.52 13.93
CA ASN A 170 -15.37 -5.40 14.18
C ASN A 170 -15.22 -6.69 13.33
N HIS A 171 -15.58 -7.82 13.93
CA HIS A 171 -15.56 -9.16 13.34
C HIS A 171 -16.95 -9.69 12.93
N GLU A 172 -17.99 -8.87 12.94
CA GLU A 172 -19.35 -9.30 12.59
C GLU A 172 -19.54 -9.55 11.09
N ASN A 173 -18.85 -8.79 10.24
CA ASN A 173 -19.06 -8.82 8.78
C ASN A 173 -17.93 -9.53 8.03
N LEU A 174 -17.40 -10.62 8.59
CA LEU A 174 -16.33 -11.39 7.96
C LEU A 174 -16.84 -12.15 6.72
N LYS A 175 -16.07 -12.14 5.64
CA LYS A 175 -16.40 -12.86 4.39
C LYS A 175 -15.36 -13.94 4.10
N PRO A 176 -15.73 -15.22 4.04
CA PRO A 176 -14.82 -16.27 3.60
C PRO A 176 -14.58 -16.14 2.09
N LEU A 177 -13.32 -16.04 1.66
CA LEU A 177 -12.94 -15.91 0.25
C LEU A 177 -11.86 -16.94 -0.10
N CYS A 178 -11.83 -17.38 -1.36
CA CYS A 178 -10.66 -18.07 -1.90
C CYS A 178 -9.49 -17.08 -2.06
N LYS A 179 -8.25 -17.59 -2.11
CA LYS A 179 -7.05 -16.75 -2.19
C LYS A 179 -7.11 -15.67 -3.28
N GLN A 180 -7.61 -16.06 -4.46
CA GLN A 180 -7.75 -15.15 -5.59
C GLN A 180 -8.75 -14.02 -5.34
N HIS A 181 -9.95 -14.32 -4.83
CA HIS A 181 -10.94 -13.27 -4.57
C HIS A 181 -10.56 -12.40 -3.38
N HIS A 182 -9.80 -12.93 -2.43
CA HIS A 182 -9.20 -12.13 -1.36
C HIS A 182 -8.23 -11.08 -1.93
N GLU A 183 -7.35 -11.46 -2.86
CA GLU A 183 -6.46 -10.52 -3.55
C GLU A 183 -7.24 -9.48 -4.37
N PHE A 184 -8.31 -9.89 -5.07
CA PHE A 184 -9.14 -8.98 -5.85
C PHE A 184 -9.84 -7.94 -4.96
N ALA A 185 -10.34 -8.36 -3.80
CA ALA A 185 -10.97 -7.45 -2.84
C ALA A 185 -9.99 -6.38 -2.34
N HIS A 186 -8.73 -6.73 -2.07
CA HIS A 186 -7.70 -5.75 -1.67
C HIS A 186 -7.26 -4.83 -2.83
N ASN A 187 -7.30 -5.33 -4.06
CA ASN A 187 -6.98 -4.55 -5.26
C ASN A 187 -8.15 -3.66 -5.74
N GLY A 188 -9.29 -3.68 -5.06
CA GLY A 188 -10.48 -2.90 -5.44
C GLY A 188 -11.18 -3.42 -6.70
N ILE A 189 -10.89 -4.66 -7.11
CA ILE A 189 -11.56 -5.31 -8.24
C ILE A 189 -12.84 -5.93 -7.69
N THR A 190 -13.91 -5.15 -7.68
CA THR A 190 -15.26 -5.58 -7.23
C THR A 190 -16.15 -6.00 -8.38
N GLU A 191 -15.75 -5.73 -9.63
CA GLU A 191 -16.50 -6.10 -10.82
C GLU A 191 -16.48 -7.61 -11.05
N PRO A 192 -17.57 -8.17 -11.60
CA PRO A 192 -17.58 -9.56 -12.02
C PRO A 192 -16.46 -9.78 -13.03
N MET A 193 -15.62 -10.77 -12.77
CA MET A 193 -14.46 -11.10 -13.60
C MET A 193 -14.93 -11.30 -15.05
N GLN A 194 -14.45 -10.44 -15.95
CA GLN A 194 -14.82 -10.51 -17.36
C GLN A 194 -14.15 -11.72 -18.01
N TYR A 195 -14.75 -12.26 -19.08
CA TYR A 195 -14.16 -13.39 -19.82
C TYR A 195 -12.74 -13.10 -20.32
N ALA A 196 -12.45 -11.83 -20.64
CA ALA A 196 -11.11 -11.39 -21.03
C ALA A 196 -10.06 -11.57 -19.91
N ASP A 197 -10.43 -11.36 -18.65
CA ASP A 197 -9.54 -11.54 -17.49
C ASP A 197 -9.20 -13.02 -17.28
N TYR A 198 -10.16 -13.91 -17.54
CA TYR A 198 -9.95 -15.36 -17.49
C TYR A 198 -8.95 -15.81 -18.56
N GLN A 199 -9.11 -15.34 -19.80
CA GLN A 199 -8.20 -15.64 -20.90
C GLN A 199 -6.79 -15.14 -20.61
N TYR A 200 -6.65 -13.90 -20.12
CA TYR A 200 -5.36 -13.34 -19.72
C TYR A 200 -4.64 -14.21 -18.65
N ARG A 201 -5.38 -14.75 -17.67
CA ARG A 201 -4.81 -15.66 -16.67
C ARG A 201 -4.42 -17.01 -17.24
N LYS A 202 -5.23 -17.60 -18.12
CA LYS A 202 -4.90 -18.87 -18.77
C LYS A 202 -3.61 -18.74 -19.60
N HIS A 203 -3.48 -17.63 -20.34
CA HIS A 203 -2.26 -17.31 -21.07
C HIS A 203 -1.06 -17.10 -20.14
N ARG A 204 -1.22 -16.41 -19.02
CA ARG A 204 -0.14 -16.21 -18.04
C ARG A 204 0.31 -17.52 -17.39
N GLN A 205 -0.62 -18.41 -17.03
CA GLN A 205 -0.27 -19.74 -16.48
C GLN A 205 0.45 -20.61 -17.50
N ALA A 206 0.01 -20.59 -18.77
CA ALA A 206 0.68 -21.31 -19.84
C ALA A 206 2.07 -20.76 -20.17
N ALA A 207 2.33 -19.47 -19.91
CA ALA A 207 3.64 -18.85 -20.14
C ALA A 207 4.65 -19.07 -18.99
N LEU A 208 4.23 -19.68 -17.87
CA LEU A 208 5.07 -19.97 -16.71
C LEU A 208 5.41 -21.47 -16.57
N LEU A 209 4.92 -22.31 -17.49
CA LEU A 209 5.25 -23.72 -17.66
C LEU A 209 6.17 -23.87 -18.87
#